data_AF-A0A7X6ZLL5-F1
#
_entry.id   AF-A0A7X6ZLL5-F1
#
_cell.length_a   1.000
_cell.length_b   1.000
_cell.length_c   1.000
_cell.angle_alpha   90.00
_cell.angle_beta   90.00
_cell.angle_gamma   90.00
#
_symmetry.space_group_name_H-M   'P 1'
#
loop_
_entity.id
_entity.type
_entity.pdbx_description
1 polymer ?
#
loop_
_entity_poly.entity_id
_entity_poly.type
_entity_poly.pdbx_seq_one_letter_code
_entity_poly.pdbx_strand_id
1 'polypeptide(L)' 'YRRLNRQRSVFPSDQALLKALYLATFEATKKWTMPIRNWGLIYGEFCIMFEGRLPE' A
#
# COMPACT_ATOMS: atom_id res chain seq x y z
N TYR A 1 -3.30 6.37 9.12
CA TYR A 1 -4.20 7.53 8.87
C TYR A 1 -4.64 8.25 10.15
N ARG A 2 -5.41 7.62 11.05
CA ARG A 2 -5.96 8.28 12.26
C ARG A 2 -4.92 9.00 13.14
N ARG A 3 -3.76 8.37 13.39
CA ARG A 3 -2.68 9.00 14.17
C ARG A 3 -2.10 10.24 13.47
N LEU A 4 -1.84 10.15 12.17
CA LEU A 4 -1.22 11.23 11.38
C LEU A 4 -2.16 12.41 11.17
N ASN A 5 -3.47 12.17 11.18
CA ASN A 5 -4.51 13.20 11.01
C ASN A 5 -5.25 13.53 12.32
N ARG A 6 -4.75 13.13 13.50
CA ARG A 6 -5.48 13.28 14.78
C ARG A 6 -5.82 14.74 15.12
N GLN A 7 -5.03 15.70 14.63
CA GLN A 7 -5.24 17.14 14.82
C GLN A 7 -6.17 17.78 13.77
N ARG A 8 -6.58 17.02 12.75
CA ARG A 8 -7.41 17.50 11.63
C ARG A 8 -8.67 16.65 11.55
N SER A 9 -9.72 17.08 12.26
CA SER A 9 -11.03 16.42 12.27
C SER A 9 -11.97 16.92 11.17
N VAL A 10 -11.74 18.14 10.66
CA VAL A 10 -12.51 18.77 9.58
C VAL A 10 -11.55 19.22 8.48
N PHE A 11 -11.91 18.99 7.22
CA PHE A 11 -11.15 19.43 6.06
C PHE A 11 -11.94 20.50 5.31
N PRO A 12 -11.30 21.58 4.84
CA PRO A 12 -11.98 22.70 4.18
C PRO A 12 -12.42 22.38 2.74
N SER A 13 -11.90 21.29 2.15
CA SER A 13 -12.31 20.81 0.83
C SER A 13 -11.88 19.35 0.63
N ASP A 14 -12.47 18.69 -0.36
CA ASP A 14 -12.12 17.32 -0.75
C ASP A 14 -10.66 17.21 -1.20
N GLN A 15 -10.13 18.25 -1.86
CA GLN A 15 -8.73 18.30 -2.27
C GLN A 15 -7.79 18.35 -1.05
N ALA A 16 -8.16 19.09 0.00
CA ALA A 16 -7.39 19.14 1.24
C ALA A 16 -7.39 17.77 1.95
N LEU A 17 -8.53 17.08 1.96
CA LEU A 17 -8.63 15.71 2.47
C LEU A 17 -7.76 14.74 1.67
N LEU A 18 -7.85 14.78 0.34
CA LEU A 18 -7.08 13.91 -0.55
C LEU A 18 -5.58 14.09 -0.35
N LYS A 19 -5.11 15.34 -0.22
CA LYS A 19 -3.70 15.64 0.01
C LYS A 19 -3.21 15.07 1.35
N ALA A 20 -4.03 15.17 2.41
CA ALA A 20 -3.70 14.60 3.71
C ALA A 20 -3.64 13.06 3.68
N LEU A 21 -4.57 12.42 2.95
CA LEU A 21 -4.55 10.96 2.73
C LEU A 21 -3.32 10.53 1.93
N TYR A 22 -3.00 11.23 0.84
CA TYR A 22 -1.82 10.98 0.02
C TYR A 22 -0.55 11.04 0.84
N LEU A 23 -0.33 12.12 1.60
CA LEU A 23 0.88 12.28 2.41
C LEU A 23 0.98 11.21 3.50
N ALA A 24 -0.13 10.86 4.15
CA ALA A 24 -0.15 9.78 5.14
C ALA A 24 0.15 8.41 4.52
N THR A 25 -0.30 8.17 3.28
CA THR A 25 0.00 6.95 2.52
C THR A 25 1.48 6.92 2.17
N PHE A 26 2.01 8.03 1.64
CA PHE A 26 3.41 8.18 1.25
C PHE A 26 4.36 7.93 2.43
N GLU A 27 4.06 8.47 3.61
CA GLU A 27 4.88 8.21 4.80
C GLU A 27 4.80 6.76 5.29
N ALA A 28 3.66 6.10 5.10
CA ALA A 28 3.53 4.68 5.43
C ALA A 28 4.30 3.79 4.44
N THR A 29 4.18 4.05 3.14
CA THR A 29 4.81 3.25 2.08
C THR A 29 6.33 3.36 2.11
N LYS A 30 6.91 4.49 2.54
CA LYS A 30 8.35 4.63 2.78
C LYS A 30 8.94 3.54 3.70
N LYS A 31 8.12 2.99 4.61
CA LYS A 31 8.56 1.97 5.57
C LYS A 31 8.36 0.55 5.07
N TRP A 32 7.72 0.36 3.91
CA TRP A 32 7.47 -0.95 3.32
C TRP A 32 8.69 -1.42 2.52
N THR A 33 9.83 -1.52 3.20
CA THR A 33 11.11 -1.92 2.60
C THR A 33 11.39 -3.41 2.74
N MET A 34 10.66 -4.10 3.62
CA MET A 34 10.87 -5.54 3.80
C MET A 34 10.29 -6.32 2.60
N PRO A 35 11.09 -7.19 1.96
CA PRO A 35 10.58 -8.07 0.93
C PRO A 35 9.60 -9.08 1.51
N ILE A 36 8.70 -9.58 0.67
CA ILE A 36 7.76 -10.63 1.04
C ILE A 36 8.57 -11.90 1.36
N ARG A 37 8.37 -12.45 2.56
CA ARG A 37 9.05 -13.67 3.00
C ARG A 37 8.60 -14.84 2.12
N ASN A 38 9.56 -15.67 1.72
CA ASN A 38 9.32 -16.86 0.89
C ASN A 38 8.64 -16.57 -0.46
N TRP A 39 8.82 -15.37 -1.01
CA TRP A 39 8.12 -14.97 -2.24
C TRP A 39 8.35 -15.91 -3.42
N GLY A 40 9.57 -16.44 -3.61
CA GLY A 40 9.85 -17.37 -4.72
C GLY A 40 9.04 -18.67 -4.66
N LEU A 41 8.85 -19.24 -3.46
CA LEU A 41 8.04 -20.45 -3.27
C LEU A 41 6.57 -20.16 -3.60
N ILE A 42 6.04 -19.09 -3.00
CA ILE A 42 4.65 -18.66 -3.18
C ILE A 42 4.37 -18.30 -4.66
N TYR A 43 5.32 -17.65 -5.31
CA TYR A 43 5.23 -17.32 -6.73
C TYR A 43 5.16 -18.59 -7.59
N GLY A 44 5.98 -19.61 -7.28
CA GLY A 44 5.92 -20.90 -7.97
C GLY A 44 4.56 -21.59 -7.81
N GLU A 45 3.99 -21.59 -6.60
CA GLU A 45 2.63 -22.10 -6.36
C GLU A 45 1.59 -21.32 -7.18
N PHE A 46 1.70 -19.99 -7.26
CA PHE A 46 0.80 -19.18 -8.09
C PHE A 46 0.93 -19.45 -9.58
N CYS A 47 2.14 -19.68 -10.10
CA CYS A 47 2.33 -20.04 -11.51
C CYS A 47 1.62 -21.35 -11.86
N ILE A 48 1.59 -22.33 -10.94
CA ILE A 48 0.89 -23.61 -11.12
C ILE A 48 -0.62 -23.43 -11.00
N MET A 49 -1.10 -22.68 -10.00
CA MET A 49 -2.54 -22.47 -9.78
C MET A 49 -3.19 -21.62 -10.88
N PHE A 50 -2.42 -20.69 -11.45
CA PHE A 50 -2.91 -19.69 -12.40
C PHE A 50 -2.06 -19.67 -13.67
N GLU A 51 -1.95 -20.82 -14.33
CA GLU A 51 -1.19 -20.97 -15.58
C GLU A 51 -1.56 -19.89 -16.62
N GLY A 52 -0.54 -19.28 -17.23
CA GLY A 52 -0.70 -18.25 -18.27
C GLY A 52 -1.22 -16.88 -17.78
N ARG A 53 -1.40 -16.67 -16.46
CA ARG A 53 -1.82 -15.38 -15.89
C ARG A 53 -0.66 -14.51 -15.42
N LEU A 54 0.46 -15.13 -15.06
CA LEU A 54 1.65 -14.45 -14.59
C LEU A 54 2.68 -14.34 -15.73
N PRO A 55 3.40 -13.21 -15.84
CA PRO A 55 4.47 -13.06 -16.82
C PRO A 55 5.62 -14.02 -16.52
N GLU A 56 6.27 -14.50 -17.58
CA GLU A 56 7.53 -15.25 -17.49
C GLU A 56 8.71 -14.38 -17.03
#